data_AF-A0AA45WMV6-F1
#
_entry.id   AF-A0AA45WMV6-F1
#
_cell.length_a   1.000
_cell.length_b   1.000
_cell.length_c   1.000
_cell.angle_alpha   90.00
_cell.angle_beta   90.00
_cell.angle_gamma   90.00
#
_symmetry.space_group_name_H-M   'P 1'
#
loop_
_entity.id
_entity.type
_entity.pdbx_description
1 polymer ?
#
loop_
_entity_poly.entity_id
_entity_poly.type
_entity_poly.pdbx_seq_one_letter_code
_entity_poly.pdbx_strand_id
1 'polypeptide(L)'
;MAVIKFRKKDDDNNEKKEEEKLEQIVEDESLRIKQAVEEYILTNFAVKNVLGMDIVYKINKNDIGVIGLVAYEHKRREGVFTADFIAKGSKIKDKFVIDNLAFSQGEPYLYNQILNILKAKNCLPQIN
;
A
#
# COMPACT_ATOMS: atom_id res chain seq x y z
N MET A 1 -41.30 -27.92 42.69
CA MET A 1 -40.03 -27.26 42.30
C MET A 1 -39.73 -27.63 40.86
N ALA A 2 -39.89 -26.69 39.93
CA ALA A 2 -39.54 -26.89 38.52
C ALA A 2 -38.18 -26.23 38.28
N VAL A 3 -37.18 -27.02 37.87
CA VAL A 3 -35.83 -26.55 37.53
C VAL A 3 -35.82 -26.22 36.05
N ILE A 4 -35.72 -24.94 35.71
CA ILE A 4 -35.55 -24.47 34.33
C ILE A 4 -34.09 -24.70 33.93
N LYS A 5 -33.85 -25.59 32.96
CA LYS A 5 -32.54 -25.75 32.31
C LYS A 5 -32.40 -24.71 31.21
N PHE A 6 -31.58 -23.69 31.45
CA PHE A 6 -31.09 -22.81 30.39
C PHE A 6 -30.01 -23.53 29.58
N ARG A 7 -30.23 -23.69 28.27
CA ARG A 7 -29.16 -24.04 27.33
C ARG A 7 -28.24 -22.84 27.19
N LYS A 8 -26.99 -22.96 27.66
CA LYS A 8 -25.89 -22.11 27.18
C LYS A 8 -25.76 -22.35 25.68
N LYS A 9 -25.95 -21.29 24.90
CA LYS A 9 -25.52 -21.25 23.50
C LYS A 9 -24.09 -20.74 23.55
N ASP A 10 -23.16 -21.61 23.14
CA ASP A 10 -21.74 -21.28 22.99
C ASP A 10 -21.61 -20.20 21.91
N ASP A 11 -20.92 -19.11 22.25
CA ASP A 11 -20.76 -17.89 21.44
C ASP A 11 -19.29 -17.74 20.97
N ASP A 12 -18.67 -18.86 20.57
CA ASP A 12 -17.23 -18.93 20.20
C ASP A 12 -16.96 -18.99 18.68
N ASN A 13 -17.98 -18.82 17.84
CA ASN A 13 -17.86 -19.02 16.38
C ASN A 13 -17.91 -17.73 15.54
N ASN A 14 -18.04 -16.55 16.16
CA ASN A 14 -18.20 -15.30 15.43
C ASN A 14 -16.87 -14.55 15.21
N GLU A 15 -15.91 -14.64 16.14
CA GLU A 15 -14.66 -13.87 16.08
C GLU A 15 -13.73 -14.35 14.94
N LYS A 16 -13.59 -15.66 14.73
CA LYS A 16 -12.72 -16.21 13.66
C LYS A 16 -13.14 -15.86 12.24
N LYS A 17 -14.43 -15.68 11.99
CA LYS A 17 -14.94 -15.31 10.66
C LYS A 17 -14.73 -13.83 10.32
N GLU A 18 -14.62 -12.98 11.34
CA GLU A 18 -14.32 -11.56 11.12
C GLU A 18 -12.84 -11.35 10.83
N GLU A 19 -11.95 -12.08 11.50
CA GLU A 19 -10.49 -12.04 11.24
C GLU A 19 -10.14 -12.48 9.81
N GLU A 20 -10.63 -13.64 9.34
CA GLU A 20 -10.38 -14.13 7.97
C GLU A 20 -10.89 -13.13 6.90
N LYS A 21 -11.99 -12.43 7.18
CA LYS A 21 -12.57 -11.45 6.25
C LYS A 21 -11.79 -10.13 6.24
N LEU A 22 -11.25 -9.71 7.38
CA LEU A 22 -10.39 -8.53 7.47
C LEU A 22 -9.04 -8.77 6.77
N GLU A 23 -8.44 -9.95 6.94
CA GLU A 23 -7.21 -10.35 6.25
C GLU A 23 -7.38 -10.31 4.73
N GLN A 24 -8.47 -10.89 4.20
CA GLN A 24 -8.77 -10.84 2.76
C GLN A 24 -8.95 -9.41 2.22
N ILE A 25 -9.62 -8.53 2.98
CA ILE A 25 -9.80 -7.13 2.57
C ILE A 25 -8.45 -6.39 2.54
N VAL A 26 -7.58 -6.65 3.50
CA VAL A 26 -6.26 -6.01 3.58
C VAL A 26 -5.34 -6.49 2.45
N GLU A 27 -5.35 -7.79 2.14
CA GLU A 27 -4.61 -8.34 0.99
C GLU A 27 -5.08 -7.76 -0.34
N ASP A 28 -6.41 -7.62 -0.52
CA ASP A 28 -6.99 -7.02 -1.71
C ASP A 28 -6.63 -5.53 -1.86
N GLU A 29 -6.63 -4.75 -0.76
CA GLU A 29 -6.22 -3.34 -0.80
C GLU A 29 -4.73 -3.21 -1.13
N SER A 30 -3.87 -4.02 -0.49
CA SER A 30 -2.43 -4.05 -0.74
C SER A 30 -2.13 -4.34 -2.22
N LEU A 31 -2.78 -5.36 -2.79
CA LEU A 31 -2.61 -5.72 -4.20
C LEU A 31 -3.02 -4.58 -5.14
N ARG A 32 -4.17 -3.94 -4.88
CA ARG A 32 -4.65 -2.83 -5.71
C ARG A 32 -3.75 -1.59 -5.62
N ILE A 33 -3.23 -1.27 -4.44
CA ILE A 33 -2.25 -0.18 -4.26
C ILE A 33 -0.97 -0.50 -5.01
N LYS A 34 -0.48 -1.74 -4.91
CA LYS A 34 0.71 -2.21 -5.61
C LYS A 34 0.55 -2.05 -7.13
N GLN A 35 -0.59 -2.44 -7.69
CA GLN A 35 -0.90 -2.25 -9.11
C GLN A 35 -0.92 -0.77 -9.51
N ALA A 36 -1.54 0.10 -8.70
CA ALA A 36 -1.58 1.54 -8.99
C ALA A 36 -0.18 2.18 -8.99
N VAL A 37 0.69 1.74 -8.07
CA VAL A 37 2.10 2.18 -8.04
C VAL A 37 2.86 1.68 -9.26
N GLU A 38 2.68 0.41 -9.63
CA GLU A 38 3.34 -0.19 -10.79
C GLU A 38 2.96 0.52 -12.09
N GLU A 39 1.65 0.76 -12.30
CA GLU A 39 1.15 1.50 -13.46
C GLU A 39 1.73 2.91 -13.53
N TYR A 40 1.79 3.60 -12.38
CA TYR A 40 2.40 4.94 -12.30
C TYR A 40 3.88 4.89 -12.70
N ILE A 41 4.64 3.89 -12.21
CA ILE A 41 6.05 3.74 -12.52
C ILE A 41 6.27 3.51 -14.02
N LEU A 42 5.52 2.57 -14.62
CA LEU A 42 5.65 2.21 -16.04
C LEU A 42 5.27 3.36 -16.97
N THR A 43 4.30 4.17 -16.57
CA THR A 43 3.77 5.29 -17.37
C THR A 43 4.67 6.52 -17.29
N ASN A 44 5.15 6.88 -16.10
CA ASN A 44 5.84 8.15 -15.88
C ASN A 44 7.37 8.05 -15.96
N PHE A 45 7.95 6.86 -15.77
CA PHE A 45 9.40 6.70 -15.74
C PHE A 45 9.93 5.90 -16.92
N ALA A 46 11.25 5.98 -17.12
CA ALA A 46 11.98 5.22 -18.14
C ALA A 46 12.15 3.74 -17.77
N VAL A 47 11.12 3.14 -17.19
CA VAL A 47 11.05 1.73 -16.82
C VAL A 47 10.41 0.95 -17.95
N LYS A 48 11.05 -0.16 -18.35
CA LYS A 48 10.57 -1.07 -19.39
C LYS A 48 9.62 -2.10 -18.77
N ASN A 49 10.08 -2.79 -17.73
CA ASN A 49 9.35 -3.82 -17.00
C ASN A 49 9.64 -3.68 -15.51
N VAL A 50 8.64 -3.94 -14.66
CA VAL A 50 8.81 -4.14 -13.23
C VAL A 50 8.95 -5.65 -12.99
N LEU A 51 10.03 -6.05 -12.31
CA LEU A 51 10.33 -7.45 -12.02
C LEU A 51 9.76 -7.87 -10.66
N GLY A 52 9.75 -6.94 -9.73
CA GLY A 52 9.26 -7.13 -8.38
C GLY A 52 9.16 -5.81 -7.66
N MET A 53 8.25 -5.75 -6.69
CA MET A 53 8.04 -4.57 -5.88
C MET A 53 7.61 -5.00 -4.49
N ASP A 54 8.16 -4.35 -3.48
CA ASP A 54 7.73 -4.48 -2.10
C ASP A 54 7.31 -3.11 -1.58
N ILE A 55 6.21 -3.07 -0.82
CA ILE A 55 5.60 -1.82 -0.36
C ILE A 55 5.14 -1.92 1.09
N VAL A 56 5.31 -0.81 1.78
CA VAL A 56 4.64 -0.50 3.04
C VAL A 56 3.74 0.70 2.80
N TYR A 57 2.47 0.58 3.14
CA TYR A 57 1.50 1.65 2.92
C TYR A 57 0.76 2.01 4.21
N LYS A 58 0.23 3.23 4.23
CA LYS A 58 -0.63 3.72 5.29
C LYS A 58 -1.74 4.58 4.69
N ILE A 59 -2.97 4.23 5.04
CA ILE A 59 -4.17 4.97 4.62
C ILE A 59 -4.61 5.85 5.79
N ASN A 60 -4.88 7.12 5.52
CA ASN A 60 -5.56 8.01 6.46
C ASN A 60 -6.70 8.74 5.74
N LYS A 61 -7.94 8.43 6.12
CA LYS A 61 -9.14 8.89 5.39
C LYS A 61 -9.05 8.48 3.91
N ASN A 62 -8.87 9.44 3.02
CA ASN A 62 -8.72 9.22 1.59
C ASN A 62 -7.27 9.37 1.11
N ASP A 63 -6.34 9.76 1.98
CA ASP A 63 -4.93 9.95 1.63
C ASP A 63 -4.15 8.67 1.87
N ILE A 64 -3.22 8.38 0.96
CA ILE A 64 -2.41 7.16 0.96
C ILE A 64 -0.95 7.56 0.89
N GLY A 65 -0.16 7.08 1.83
CA GLY A 65 1.29 7.11 1.74
C GLY A 65 1.82 5.72 1.44
N VAL A 66 2.82 5.65 0.57
CA VAL A 66 3.52 4.41 0.22
C VAL A 66 5.01 4.66 0.28
N ILE A 67 5.75 3.74 0.88
CA ILE A 67 7.20 3.64 0.79
C ILE A 67 7.50 2.22 0.28
N GLY A 68 8.46 2.07 -0.63
CA GLY A 68 8.76 0.76 -1.16
C GLY A 68 10.08 0.68 -1.89
N LEU A 69 10.39 -0.54 -2.32
CA LEU A 69 11.52 -0.89 -3.16
C LEU A 69 10.98 -1.52 -4.44
N VAL A 70 11.51 -1.09 -5.58
CA VAL A 70 11.18 -1.68 -6.89
C VAL A 70 12.43 -2.23 -7.55
N ALA A 71 12.33 -3.43 -8.12
CA ALA A 71 13.29 -4.02 -9.03
C ALA A 71 12.75 -3.92 -10.46
N TYR A 72 13.53 -3.38 -11.39
CA TYR A 72 13.05 -3.04 -12.72
C TYR A 72 14.13 -3.08 -13.81
N GLU A 73 13.68 -3.18 -15.06
CA GLU A 73 14.52 -3.03 -16.25
C GLU A 73 14.40 -1.60 -16.80
N HIS A 74 15.52 -0.97 -17.11
CA HIS A 74 15.52 0.39 -17.67
C HIS A 74 15.37 0.39 -19.19
N LYS A 75 14.61 1.33 -19.76
CA LYS A 75 14.36 1.41 -21.23
C LYS A 75 15.60 1.65 -22.08
N ARG A 76 16.65 2.24 -21.50
CA ARG A 76 17.87 2.68 -22.23
C ARG A 76 19.17 2.09 -21.70
N ARG A 77 19.13 1.25 -20.66
CA ARG A 77 20.31 0.68 -20.02
C ARG A 77 20.04 -0.79 -19.77
N GLU A 78 20.98 -1.64 -20.15
CA GLU A 78 20.89 -3.07 -19.89
C GLU A 78 21.17 -3.36 -18.41
N GLY A 79 20.55 -4.43 -17.91
CA GLY A 79 20.66 -4.87 -16.53
C GLY A 79 19.39 -4.65 -15.71
N VAL A 80 19.42 -5.23 -14.50
CA VAL A 80 18.37 -5.10 -13.49
C VAL A 80 18.79 -4.01 -12.51
N PHE A 81 17.88 -3.09 -12.23
CA PHE A 81 18.08 -1.99 -11.31
C PHE A 81 17.12 -2.12 -10.13
N THR A 82 17.54 -1.60 -8.99
CA THR A 82 16.70 -1.50 -7.79
C THR A 82 16.66 -0.05 -7.32
N ALA A 83 15.48 0.43 -6.92
CA ALA A 83 15.34 1.79 -6.41
C ALA A 83 14.30 1.86 -5.29
N ASP A 84 14.65 2.57 -4.21
CA ASP A 84 13.69 2.95 -3.18
C ASP A 84 12.86 4.13 -3.65
N PHE A 85 11.57 4.12 -3.32
CA PHE A 85 10.66 5.19 -3.67
C PHE A 85 9.73 5.56 -2.52
N ILE A 86 9.21 6.79 -2.62
CA ILE A 86 8.10 7.29 -1.82
C ILE A 86 6.99 7.76 -2.76
N ALA A 87 5.75 7.44 -2.41
CA ALA A 87 4.60 7.84 -3.18
C ALA A 87 3.48 8.38 -2.28
N LYS A 88 2.72 9.31 -2.85
CA LYS A 88 1.47 9.81 -2.31
C LYS A 88 0.37 9.47 -3.30
N GLY A 89 -0.71 8.94 -2.79
CA GLY A 89 -1.93 8.70 -3.55
C GLY A 89 -3.19 9.10 -2.79
N SER A 90 -4.32 8.84 -3.43
CA SER A 90 -5.64 9.01 -2.84
C SER A 90 -6.58 7.86 -3.22
N LYS A 91 -7.52 7.55 -2.32
CA LYS A 91 -8.65 6.66 -2.58
C LYS A 91 -9.81 7.49 -3.11
N ILE A 92 -10.15 7.31 -4.39
CA ILE A 92 -11.27 7.98 -5.04
C ILE A 92 -12.34 6.93 -5.33
N LYS A 93 -13.45 6.99 -4.56
CA LYS A 93 -14.49 5.94 -4.55
C LYS A 93 -13.88 4.59 -4.17
N ASP A 94 -13.74 3.68 -5.13
CA ASP A 94 -13.15 2.34 -4.93
C ASP A 94 -11.86 2.14 -5.74
N LYS A 95 -11.25 3.23 -6.21
CA LYS A 95 -9.99 3.21 -6.95
C LYS A 95 -8.87 3.88 -6.17
N PHE A 96 -7.71 3.25 -6.24
CA PHE A 96 -6.46 3.77 -5.71
C PHE A 96 -5.74 4.50 -6.83
N VAL A 97 -5.38 5.76 -6.60
CA VAL A 97 -4.67 6.59 -7.58
C VAL A 97 -3.41 7.13 -6.94
N ILE A 98 -2.27 6.98 -7.61
CA ILE A 98 -1.01 7.60 -7.20
C ILE A 98 -0.93 8.97 -7.84
N ASP A 99 -0.82 10.01 -7.02
CA ASP A 99 -0.72 11.40 -7.49
C ASP A 99 0.73 11.71 -7.87
N ASN A 100 1.65 11.41 -6.93
CA ASN A 100 3.07 11.72 -7.03
C ASN A 100 3.90 10.54 -6.52
N LEU A 101 5.02 10.26 -7.21
CA LEU A 101 6.02 9.28 -6.81
C LEU A 101 7.42 9.84 -7.08
N ALA A 102 8.36 9.61 -6.18
CA ALA A 102 9.75 9.99 -6.33
C ALA A 102 10.69 8.85 -5.89
N PHE A 103 11.76 8.64 -6.65
CA PHE A 103 12.86 7.74 -6.25
C PHE A 103 13.84 8.48 -5.35
N SER A 104 14.31 7.81 -4.29
CA SER A 104 15.20 8.39 -3.26
C SER A 104 16.49 8.98 -3.85
N GLN A 105 17.09 8.26 -4.81
CA GLN A 105 18.36 8.63 -5.46
C GLN A 105 18.18 9.52 -6.69
N GLY A 106 16.97 9.60 -7.26
CA GLY A 106 16.71 10.34 -8.49
C GLY A 106 16.28 11.78 -8.24
N GLU A 107 15.40 11.99 -7.26
CA GLU A 107 14.70 13.26 -7.06
C GLU A 107 14.60 13.63 -5.58
N PRO A 108 15.73 13.96 -4.92
CA PRO A 108 15.76 14.16 -3.47
C PRO A 108 14.87 15.32 -3.00
N TYR A 109 14.69 16.36 -3.82
CA TYR A 109 13.81 17.47 -3.49
C TYR A 109 12.34 17.05 -3.47
N LEU A 110 11.86 16.40 -4.55
CA LEU A 110 10.49 15.90 -4.64
C LEU A 110 10.22 14.84 -3.57
N TYR A 111 11.19 13.95 -3.34
CA TYR A 111 11.13 12.95 -2.28
C TYR A 111 10.86 13.59 -0.92
N ASN A 112 11.63 14.60 -0.55
CA ASN A 112 11.45 15.32 0.72
C ASN A 112 10.12 16.10 0.77
N GLN A 113 9.67 16.66 -0.34
CA GLN A 113 8.35 17.29 -0.40
C GLN A 113 7.23 16.27 -0.13
N ILE A 114 7.26 15.11 -0.79
CA ILE A 114 6.29 14.03 -0.57
C ILE A 114 6.34 13.59 0.89
N LEU A 115 7.53 13.33 1.43
CA LEU A 115 7.74 12.97 2.84
C LEU A 115 7.06 13.96 3.80
N ASN A 116 7.25 15.25 3.58
CA ASN A 116 6.65 16.29 4.41
C ASN A 116 5.12 16.33 4.28
N ILE A 117 4.59 16.14 3.06
CA ILE A 117 3.15 16.06 2.82
C ILE A 117 2.54 14.85 3.55
N LEU A 118 3.18 13.69 3.47
CA LEU A 118 2.72 12.47 4.14
C LEU A 118 2.73 12.61 5.67
N LYS A 119 3.76 13.26 6.23
CA LYS A 119 3.80 13.61 7.65
C LYS A 119 2.65 14.52 8.05
N ALA A 120 2.43 15.62 7.30
CA ALA A 120 1.36 16.57 7.57
C ALA A 120 -0.04 15.94 7.48
N LYS A 121 -0.22 14.98 6.57
CA LYS A 121 -1.47 14.22 6.41
C LYS A 121 -1.58 13.00 7.33
N ASN A 122 -0.60 12.76 8.20
CA ASN A 122 -0.53 11.58 9.08
C ASN A 122 -0.62 10.22 8.34
N CYS A 123 -0.30 10.19 7.05
CA CYS A 123 -0.33 8.99 6.21
C CYS A 123 1.08 8.47 5.86
N LEU A 124 2.14 8.97 6.52
CA LEU A 124 3.47 8.37 6.39
C LEU A 124 3.49 6.96 6.99
N PRO A 125 3.85 5.91 6.22
CA PRO A 125 4.01 4.56 6.74
C PRO A 125 5.18 4.48 7.73
N GLN A 126 5.05 3.61 8.74
CA GLN A 126 6.15 3.31 9.66
C GLN A 126 6.89 2.09 9.14
N ILE A 127 8.22 2.19 9.05
CA ILE A 127 9.10 1.06 8.83
C ILE A 127 9.49 0.60 10.23
N ASN A 128 8.93 -0.53 10.67
CA ASN A 128 9.29 -1.16 11.95
C ASN A 128 10.48 -2.10 11.76
#